data_AF-A0A2A2RYU0-F1
#
_entry.id   AF-A0A2A2RYU0-F1
#
_cell.length_a   1.000
_cell.length_b   1.000
_cell.length_c   1.000
_cell.angle_alpha   90.00
_cell.angle_beta   90.00
_cell.angle_gamma   90.00
#
_symmetry.space_group_name_H-M   'P 1'
#
loop_
_entity.id
_entity.type
_entity.pdbx_description
1 polymer ?
#
loop_
_entity_poly.entity_id
_entity_poly.type
_entity_poly.pdbx_seq_one_letter_code
_entity_poly.pdbx_strand_id
1 'polypeptide(L)'
;MRLLRRQRGCGGRRVLAGHLFARRCVLVSGEAEVLLRDLVISGGKCGGEDQQSRDSQRGGTERIHSRQKLENDGHGSKLQKTEVTTASRASYRAAVKPIVSAALLWCLAAASASAAATLDIPVSHECRRATGPIKLDGKADEPAWQQAAVIESFVAFWADRKGRTMTKARLLWDDEFIYFHAEMEDADLYADVRETNGSIWENDVFELFFKPGEQANGYYEFQVNPLNARLHTFLPSRGAGGLRRARSSAADGKFAMQTTVVRRGTLNDWRDNDTGWSVEGRIPWKDFHRTGGGPKAGDTWGFALCRYDYSKNHESPDLTSCAPLKAPSFHRYEDYCRLKFVSAGR
;
A
#
# COMPACT_ATOMS: atom_id res chain seq x y z
N MET A 1 12.50 16.41 71.82
CA MET A 1 12.90 17.83 71.85
C MET A 1 13.22 18.27 70.42
N ARG A 2 12.41 19.19 69.85
CA ARG A 2 12.58 20.01 68.62
C ARG A 2 12.86 19.28 67.29
N LEU A 3 11.90 19.18 66.37
CA LEU A 3 11.50 20.16 65.33
C LEU A 3 12.67 20.84 64.61
N LEU A 4 12.72 20.70 63.27
CA LEU A 4 13.00 21.82 62.36
C LEU A 4 12.43 21.56 60.95
N ARG A 5 11.57 22.48 60.55
CA ARG A 5 11.02 22.69 59.20
C ARG A 5 12.11 23.20 58.25
N ARG A 6 11.94 22.96 56.94
CA ARG A 6 12.36 23.90 55.90
C ARG A 6 11.28 24.03 54.82
N GLN A 7 10.81 25.25 54.63
CA GLN A 7 10.01 25.70 53.49
C GLN A 7 10.90 26.13 52.32
N ARG A 8 10.38 26.01 51.09
CA ARG A 8 10.53 26.85 49.88
C ARG A 8 9.59 26.20 48.83
N GLY A 9 8.71 26.84 48.07
CA GLY A 9 8.49 28.24 47.68
C GLY A 9 8.35 28.32 46.16
N CYS A 10 7.11 28.55 45.67
CA CYS A 10 6.63 29.06 44.36
C CYS A 10 7.25 28.63 43.01
N GLY A 11 6.37 28.34 42.04
CA GLY A 11 6.66 28.42 40.61
C GLY A 11 5.58 27.84 39.69
N GLY A 12 4.46 28.55 39.50
CA GLY A 12 3.47 28.21 38.47
C GLY A 12 3.96 28.59 37.07
N ARG A 13 3.68 27.75 36.07
CA ARG A 13 3.72 28.12 34.64
C ARG A 13 2.49 27.61 33.90
N ARG A 14 1.93 28.53 33.12
CA ARG A 14 0.77 28.42 32.26
C ARG A 14 1.06 27.50 31.07
N VAL A 15 0.06 26.70 30.69
CA VAL A 15 0.02 25.96 29.44
C VAL A 15 -0.45 26.92 28.33
N LEU A 16 0.37 27.07 27.29
CA LEU A 16 -0.04 27.77 26.05
C LEU A 16 -0.83 26.78 25.17
N ALA A 17 -2.04 27.18 24.79
CA ALA A 17 -2.84 26.51 23.77
C ALA A 17 -2.36 26.96 22.37
N GLY A 18 -1.77 26.03 21.61
CA GLY A 18 -1.50 26.20 20.18
C GLY A 18 -2.64 25.62 19.35
N HIS A 19 -3.14 26.40 18.40
CA HIS A 19 -4.19 26.00 17.45
C HIS A 19 -3.72 24.88 16.53
N LEU A 20 -4.49 23.77 16.46
CA LEU A 20 -4.31 22.73 15.46
C LEU A 20 -5.20 23.01 14.23
N PHE A 21 -4.56 23.16 13.07
CA PHE A 21 -5.22 23.04 11.77
C PHE A 21 -5.48 21.55 11.50
N ALA A 22 -6.75 21.16 11.37
CA ALA A 22 -7.13 19.82 10.96
C ALA A 22 -6.95 19.66 9.44
N ARG A 23 -5.96 18.85 9.03
CA ARG A 23 -5.93 18.23 7.69
C ARG A 23 -6.35 16.77 7.83
N ARG A 24 -7.27 16.38 6.97
CA ARG A 24 -7.95 15.08 6.94
C ARG A 24 -7.00 14.06 6.29
N CYS A 25 -6.27 13.29 7.09
CA CYS A 25 -5.62 12.05 6.64
C CYS A 25 -6.62 10.90 6.76
N VAL A 26 -6.80 10.16 5.66
CA VAL A 26 -7.54 8.89 5.66
C VAL A 26 -6.61 7.83 6.27
N LEU A 27 -6.82 7.52 7.55
CA LEU A 27 -6.20 6.37 8.22
C LEU A 27 -6.90 5.10 7.76
N VAL A 28 -6.25 4.32 6.90
CA VAL A 28 -6.57 2.90 6.71
C VAL A 28 -5.77 2.12 7.75
N SER A 29 -6.26 2.12 8.99
CA SER A 29 -5.83 1.17 10.02
C SER A 29 -7.08 0.55 10.62
N GLY A 30 -7.27 -0.74 10.38
CA GLY A 30 -8.35 -1.50 10.98
C GLY A 30 -8.11 -1.70 12.49
N GLU A 31 -8.54 -0.72 13.30
CA GLU A 31 -8.93 -0.89 14.70
C GLU A 31 -9.97 0.21 15.02
N ALA A 32 -11.26 -0.12 14.99
CA ALA A 32 -12.31 0.76 15.50
C ALA A 32 -13.50 -0.05 16.00
N GLU A 33 -13.52 -0.36 17.29
CA GLU A 33 -14.72 -0.32 18.12
C GLU A 33 -14.31 -0.49 19.59
N VAL A 34 -14.52 0.55 20.40
CA VAL A 34 -15.10 0.52 21.76
C VAL A 34 -15.05 1.97 22.31
N LEU A 35 -16.16 2.36 22.95
CA LEU A 35 -16.45 3.59 23.73
C LEU A 35 -17.06 4.78 22.98
N LEU A 36 -18.38 4.94 23.12
CA LEU A 36 -19.01 6.16 23.65
C LEU A 36 -20.54 6.00 23.83
N ARG A 37 -20.96 5.61 25.04
CA ARG A 37 -22.26 5.87 25.71
C ARG A 37 -21.93 5.72 27.21
N ASP A 38 -22.11 6.66 28.12
CA ASP A 38 -23.09 7.72 28.30
C ASP A 38 -22.46 8.91 29.07
N LEU A 39 -22.81 10.14 28.72
CA LEU A 39 -22.91 11.19 29.74
C LEU A 39 -24.07 12.14 29.39
N VAL A 40 -25.18 11.91 30.08
CA VAL A 40 -26.32 12.82 30.19
C VAL A 40 -25.89 14.01 31.05
N ILE A 41 -25.98 15.24 30.52
CA ILE A 41 -26.27 16.42 31.35
C ILE A 41 -27.32 17.27 30.63
N SER A 42 -28.52 17.21 31.19
CA SER A 42 -29.66 18.07 30.89
C SER A 42 -29.38 19.53 31.26
N GLY A 43 -29.81 20.45 30.39
CA GLY A 43 -29.74 21.88 30.63
C GLY A 43 -30.64 22.36 31.78
N GLY A 44 -30.18 23.44 32.43
CA GLY A 44 -30.93 24.24 33.38
C GLY A 44 -30.70 25.73 33.11
N LYS A 45 -31.80 26.48 33.01
CA LYS A 45 -31.89 27.94 32.81
C LYS A 45 -31.69 28.72 34.12
N CYS A 46 -31.69 30.05 33.97
CA CYS A 46 -31.70 31.17 34.94
C CYS A 46 -30.30 31.79 35.11
N GLY A 47 -30.05 33.11 35.03
CA GLY A 47 -30.88 34.32 34.94
C GLY A 47 -30.04 35.48 35.52
N GLY A 48 -30.26 36.74 35.09
CA GLY A 48 -29.92 37.93 35.88
C GLY A 48 -28.71 38.81 35.45
N GLU A 49 -29.04 40.01 34.96
CA GLU A 49 -28.54 41.35 35.34
C GLU A 49 -27.15 41.88 34.92
N ASP A 50 -27.21 42.92 34.06
CA ASP A 50 -26.65 44.30 34.16
C ASP A 50 -25.28 44.57 34.81
N GLN A 51 -24.35 45.21 34.06
CA GLN A 51 -24.04 46.65 34.21
C GLN A 51 -22.88 47.18 33.32
N GLN A 52 -23.18 48.31 32.67
CA GLN A 52 -22.38 49.45 32.18
C GLN A 52 -20.86 49.58 32.44
N SER A 53 -20.12 50.00 31.40
CA SER A 53 -19.41 51.31 31.27
C SER A 53 -18.70 51.37 29.90
N ARG A 54 -18.97 52.36 29.02
CA ARG A 54 -18.28 53.67 28.83
C ARG A 54 -16.74 53.52 28.75
N ASP A 55 -15.99 54.09 27.81
CA ASP A 55 -16.16 55.31 27.02
C ASP A 55 -15.09 55.36 25.91
N SER A 56 -15.41 56.05 24.80
CA SER A 56 -14.56 56.99 24.00
C SER A 56 -13.15 56.56 23.50
N GLN A 57 -12.57 57.03 22.38
CA GLN A 57 -12.92 57.90 21.25
C GLN A 57 -11.68 57.93 20.31
N ARG A 58 -11.90 58.27 19.02
CA ARG A 58 -10.95 58.86 18.03
C ARG A 58 -9.83 57.94 17.50
N GLY A 59 -9.44 57.96 16.22
CA GLY A 59 -9.79 58.80 15.07
C GLY A 59 -8.66 58.68 14.02
N GLY A 60 -8.97 58.95 12.73
CA GLY A 60 -8.00 59.14 11.64
C GLY A 60 -7.83 57.92 10.72
N THR A 61 -8.61 57.73 9.65
CA THR A 61 -8.48 58.29 8.28
C THR A 61 -7.06 58.42 7.74
N GLU A 62 -6.72 57.60 6.73
CA GLU A 62 -6.10 58.10 5.48
C GLU A 62 -6.31 57.12 4.31
N ARG A 63 -6.60 57.72 3.15
CA ARG A 63 -6.92 57.08 1.87
C ARG A 63 -5.68 57.06 0.96
N ILE A 64 -5.54 55.95 0.24
CA ILE A 64 -5.35 55.83 -1.23
C ILE A 64 -4.26 56.69 -1.88
N HIS A 65 -3.27 56.02 -2.48
CA HIS A 65 -2.90 56.28 -3.87
C HIS A 65 -2.39 55.02 -4.58
N SER A 66 -3.30 54.37 -5.31
CA SER A 66 -2.98 53.52 -6.46
C SER A 66 -3.03 54.39 -7.72
N ARG A 67 -1.90 54.50 -8.43
CA ARG A 67 -1.78 55.08 -9.78
C ARG A 67 -1.15 54.01 -10.66
N GLN A 68 -1.97 53.27 -11.39
CA GLN A 68 -1.51 52.50 -12.55
C GLN A 68 -1.71 53.37 -13.79
N LYS A 69 -0.61 53.57 -14.51
CA LYS A 69 -0.50 54.35 -15.74
C LYS A 69 -0.94 53.45 -16.90
N LEU A 70 -1.94 53.91 -17.63
CA LEU A 70 -2.29 53.43 -18.97
C LEU A 70 -1.31 54.05 -19.95
N GLU A 71 -0.59 53.22 -20.70
CA GLU A 71 0.06 53.61 -21.96
C GLU A 71 -0.43 52.65 -23.05
N ASN A 72 -1.18 53.23 -23.97
CA ASN A 72 -1.50 52.70 -25.29
C ASN A 72 -0.27 52.89 -26.17
N ASP A 73 0.12 51.86 -26.91
CA ASP A 73 0.80 52.05 -28.20
C ASP A 73 0.25 51.04 -29.21
N GLY A 74 -0.28 51.59 -30.29
CA GLY A 74 -0.84 50.85 -31.40
C GLY A 74 0.24 50.39 -32.37
N HIS A 75 -0.03 49.27 -33.05
CA HIS A 75 0.50 49.00 -34.38
C HIS A 75 -0.60 48.32 -35.21
N GLY A 76 -0.98 49.00 -36.28
CA GLY A 76 -2.00 48.55 -37.21
C GLY A 76 -1.53 47.40 -38.09
N SER A 77 -2.47 46.53 -38.47
CA SER A 77 -2.33 45.70 -39.66
C SER A 77 -3.55 45.90 -40.56
N LYS A 78 -3.25 46.03 -41.85
CA LYS A 78 -4.12 46.48 -42.93
C LYS A 78 -5.24 45.48 -43.21
N LEU A 79 -6.47 45.97 -43.24
CA LEU A 79 -7.61 45.33 -43.90
C LEU A 79 -7.51 45.56 -45.41
N GLN A 80 -7.25 44.52 -46.19
CA GLN A 80 -7.47 44.53 -47.64
C GLN A 80 -8.87 44.02 -47.95
N LYS A 81 -9.72 44.91 -48.44
CA LYS A 81 -10.97 44.60 -49.14
C LYS A 81 -10.61 43.86 -50.43
N THR A 82 -11.20 42.68 -50.64
CA THR A 82 -11.24 42.06 -51.96
C THR A 82 -12.69 42.10 -52.45
N GLU A 83 -12.85 42.77 -53.59
CA GLU A 83 -14.13 42.96 -54.28
C GLU A 83 -14.58 41.64 -54.91
N VAL A 84 -15.87 41.35 -54.75
CA VAL A 84 -16.56 40.26 -55.42
C VAL A 84 -16.85 40.71 -56.84
N THR A 85 -16.16 40.13 -57.82
CA THR A 85 -16.50 40.24 -59.24
C THR A 85 -17.29 39.01 -59.67
N THR A 86 -18.53 39.24 -60.08
CA THR A 86 -19.41 38.28 -60.74
C THR A 86 -19.00 38.16 -62.20
N ALA A 87 -18.66 36.95 -62.65
CA ALA A 87 -18.59 36.63 -64.07
C ALA A 87 -19.05 35.18 -64.34
N SER A 88 -20.20 35.12 -65.01
CA SER A 88 -20.58 34.25 -66.11
C SER A 88 -20.33 32.72 -66.07
N ARG A 89 -21.45 32.02 -66.21
CA ARG A 89 -21.62 30.59 -66.50
C ARG A 89 -20.84 30.15 -67.75
N ALA A 90 -20.07 29.07 -67.62
CA ALA A 90 -19.71 28.20 -68.74
C ALA A 90 -19.88 26.73 -68.32
N SER A 91 -20.64 26.04 -69.16
CA SER A 91 -21.14 24.68 -69.02
C SER A 91 -20.01 23.64 -69.02
N TYR A 92 -19.99 22.77 -68.02
CA TYR A 92 -19.44 21.42 -68.19
C TYR A 92 -20.42 20.41 -67.59
N ARG A 93 -21.24 19.83 -68.48
CA ARG A 93 -21.94 18.58 -68.25
C ARG A 93 -20.88 17.48 -68.27
N ALA A 94 -20.51 16.96 -67.10
CA ALA A 94 -19.88 15.66 -66.97
C ALA A 94 -20.65 14.85 -65.94
N ALA A 95 -21.09 13.67 -66.35
CA ALA A 95 -22.05 12.82 -65.66
C ALA A 95 -21.55 12.38 -64.29
N VAL A 96 -22.26 12.74 -63.24
CA VAL A 96 -22.14 12.10 -61.92
C VAL A 96 -23.37 11.21 -61.75
N LYS A 97 -23.17 9.89 -61.90
CA LYS A 97 -24.18 8.87 -61.63
C LYS A 97 -24.58 8.94 -60.13
N PRO A 98 -25.86 8.71 -59.77
CA PRO A 98 -26.26 8.73 -58.38
C PRO A 98 -25.84 7.40 -57.74
N ILE A 99 -24.86 7.43 -56.84
CA ILE A 99 -24.60 6.33 -55.91
C ILE A 99 -24.99 6.85 -54.53
N VAL A 100 -26.31 6.99 -54.34
CA VAL A 100 -26.91 7.02 -53.01
C VAL A 100 -27.58 5.66 -52.87
N SER A 101 -27.06 4.82 -51.96
CA SER A 101 -27.67 3.61 -51.35
C SER A 101 -26.63 2.47 -51.24
N ALA A 102 -25.73 2.58 -50.26
CA ALA A 102 -25.01 1.43 -49.68
C ALA A 102 -24.12 1.79 -48.47
N ALA A 103 -23.94 3.06 -48.12
CA ALA A 103 -23.03 3.47 -47.04
C ALA A 103 -23.71 3.72 -45.68
N LEU A 104 -24.99 3.36 -45.50
CA LEU A 104 -25.73 3.57 -44.25
C LEU A 104 -26.10 2.28 -43.49
N LEU A 105 -25.46 1.16 -43.82
CA LEU A 105 -25.67 -0.14 -43.15
C LEU A 105 -24.36 -0.81 -42.71
N TRP A 106 -23.30 -0.01 -42.51
CA TRP A 106 -22.01 -0.47 -41.96
C TRP A 106 -21.57 0.33 -40.73
N CYS A 107 -22.54 0.82 -39.95
CA CYS A 107 -22.30 1.40 -38.62
C CYS A 107 -23.08 0.65 -37.52
N LEU A 108 -23.29 -0.65 -37.67
CA LEU A 108 -23.71 -1.50 -36.56
C LEU A 108 -22.57 -2.43 -36.16
N ALA A 109 -22.23 -2.36 -34.88
CA ALA A 109 -21.54 -3.36 -34.09
C ALA A 109 -20.03 -3.53 -34.35
N ALA A 110 -19.26 -2.56 -33.88
CA ALA A 110 -18.03 -2.88 -33.15
C ALA A 110 -17.99 -2.04 -31.86
N ALA A 111 -19.03 -2.16 -31.05
CA ALA A 111 -18.87 -1.91 -29.63
C ALA A 111 -17.96 -3.05 -29.13
N SER A 112 -16.65 -2.82 -29.15
CA SER A 112 -15.71 -3.67 -28.44
C SER A 112 -16.10 -3.59 -26.96
N ALA A 113 -16.93 -4.53 -26.53
CA ALA A 113 -17.05 -4.82 -25.12
C ALA A 113 -15.63 -5.20 -24.67
N SER A 114 -14.94 -4.24 -24.05
CA SER A 114 -13.78 -4.55 -23.24
C SER A 114 -14.31 -5.46 -22.16
N ALA A 115 -14.18 -6.79 -22.37
CA ALA A 115 -14.42 -7.74 -21.31
C ALA A 115 -13.57 -7.27 -20.13
N ALA A 116 -14.21 -6.92 -19.02
CA ALA A 116 -13.50 -6.61 -17.80
C ALA A 116 -12.57 -7.79 -17.54
N ALA A 117 -11.26 -7.55 -17.59
CA ALA A 117 -10.28 -8.59 -17.37
C ALA A 117 -10.41 -9.03 -15.91
N THR A 118 -11.07 -10.17 -15.69
CA THR A 118 -11.19 -10.77 -14.36
C THR A 118 -9.80 -11.02 -13.81
N LEU A 119 -9.56 -10.62 -12.57
CA LEU A 119 -8.33 -10.96 -11.87
C LEU A 119 -8.28 -12.49 -11.69
N ASP A 120 -7.49 -13.15 -12.53
CA ASP A 120 -7.27 -14.59 -12.44
C ASP A 120 -6.20 -14.88 -11.38
N ILE A 121 -6.62 -15.52 -10.29
CA ILE A 121 -5.76 -15.89 -9.17
C ILE A 121 -5.87 -17.39 -8.98
N PRO A 122 -4.77 -18.15 -9.14
CA PRO A 122 -4.78 -19.58 -8.85
C PRO A 122 -5.17 -19.83 -7.39
N VAL A 123 -6.17 -20.69 -7.17
CA VAL A 123 -6.61 -21.08 -5.82
C VAL A 123 -5.56 -21.93 -5.09
N SER A 124 -4.61 -22.52 -5.83
CA SER A 124 -3.61 -23.44 -5.30
C SER A 124 -2.27 -23.25 -6.02
N HIS A 125 -1.18 -23.29 -5.25
CA HIS A 125 0.19 -23.21 -5.72
C HIS A 125 1.00 -24.40 -5.18
N GLU A 126 1.99 -24.85 -5.96
CA GLU A 126 2.90 -25.91 -5.55
C GLU A 126 4.12 -25.32 -4.83
N CYS A 127 4.39 -25.81 -3.63
CA CYS A 127 5.69 -25.70 -3.00
C CYS A 127 6.46 -26.98 -3.31
N ARG A 128 7.36 -26.93 -4.29
CA ARG A 128 8.12 -28.10 -4.74
C ARG A 128 9.30 -28.35 -3.83
N ARG A 129 9.67 -29.62 -3.66
CA ARG A 129 10.87 -29.96 -2.91
C ARG A 129 12.11 -29.46 -3.65
N ALA A 130 13.03 -28.80 -2.95
CA ALA A 130 14.28 -28.33 -3.55
C ALA A 130 15.12 -29.54 -4.03
N THR A 131 15.63 -29.46 -5.27
CA THR A 131 16.44 -30.52 -5.90
C THR A 131 17.93 -30.42 -5.58
N GLY A 132 18.33 -29.46 -4.72
CA GLY A 132 19.71 -29.19 -4.36
C GLY A 132 19.80 -28.08 -3.30
N PRO A 133 21.01 -27.72 -2.85
CA PRO A 133 21.21 -26.66 -1.88
C PRO A 133 20.79 -25.30 -2.45
N ILE A 134 20.25 -24.45 -1.57
CA ILE A 134 19.96 -23.04 -1.85
C ILE A 134 21.00 -22.18 -1.15
N LYS A 135 21.68 -21.30 -1.89
CA LYS A 135 22.66 -20.37 -1.33
C LYS A 135 21.99 -19.00 -1.19
N LEU A 136 21.75 -18.59 0.06
CA LEU A 136 21.10 -17.32 0.36
C LEU A 136 21.93 -16.09 -0.04
N ASP A 137 21.86 -15.68 -1.30
CA ASP A 137 22.53 -14.50 -1.83
C ASP A 137 21.58 -13.47 -2.46
N GLY A 138 20.26 -13.72 -2.37
CA GLY A 138 19.22 -12.77 -2.80
C GLY A 138 18.89 -12.90 -4.28
N LYS A 139 19.35 -13.96 -4.94
CA LYS A 139 19.10 -14.29 -6.34
C LYS A 139 18.38 -15.62 -6.45
N ALA A 140 17.86 -15.92 -7.64
CA ALA A 140 17.18 -17.17 -7.93
C ALA A 140 17.88 -17.91 -9.09
N ASP A 141 19.20 -17.99 -9.06
CA ASP A 141 20.00 -18.57 -10.15
C ASP A 141 20.23 -20.08 -10.01
N GLU A 142 19.92 -20.67 -8.85
CA GLU A 142 20.06 -22.10 -8.62
C GLU A 142 19.06 -22.94 -9.46
N PRO A 143 19.47 -24.14 -9.91
CA PRO A 143 18.59 -25.06 -10.66
C PRO A 143 17.27 -25.39 -9.96
N ALA A 144 17.25 -25.39 -8.63
CA ALA A 144 16.05 -25.64 -7.85
C ALA A 144 15.00 -24.51 -8.04
N TRP A 145 15.43 -23.25 -8.09
CA TRP A 145 14.53 -22.12 -8.34
C TRP A 145 13.92 -22.11 -9.73
N GLN A 146 14.68 -22.57 -10.73
CA GLN A 146 14.19 -22.69 -12.10
C GLN A 146 13.07 -23.72 -12.24
N GLN A 147 12.97 -24.67 -11.30
CA GLN A 147 11.92 -25.68 -11.24
C GLN A 147 10.76 -25.28 -10.31
N ALA A 148 10.89 -24.20 -9.54
CA ALA A 148 9.84 -23.75 -8.63
C ALA A 148 8.64 -23.18 -9.42
N ALA A 149 7.43 -23.36 -8.89
CA ALA A 149 6.26 -22.68 -9.44
C ALA A 149 6.40 -21.16 -9.24
N VAL A 150 6.14 -20.40 -10.30
CA VAL A 150 6.18 -18.92 -10.27
C VAL A 150 4.81 -18.40 -9.84
N ILE A 151 4.82 -17.47 -8.90
CA ILE A 151 3.63 -16.75 -8.40
C ILE A 151 3.76 -15.29 -8.87
N GLU A 152 2.86 -14.85 -9.74
CA GLU A 152 2.90 -13.49 -10.33
C GLU A 152 1.57 -12.72 -10.19
N SER A 153 0.53 -13.37 -9.66
CA SER A 153 -0.83 -12.82 -9.52
C SER A 153 -0.97 -11.88 -8.31
N PHE A 154 -0.08 -10.88 -8.18
CA PHE A 154 -0.11 -9.88 -7.11
C PHE A 154 -1.10 -8.76 -7.44
N VAL A 155 -2.22 -8.74 -6.71
CA VAL A 155 -3.34 -7.84 -6.99
C VAL A 155 -3.96 -7.26 -5.72
N ALA A 156 -4.67 -6.15 -5.85
CA ALA A 156 -5.57 -5.61 -4.84
C ALA A 156 -6.99 -6.11 -5.13
N PHE A 157 -7.26 -7.39 -4.80
CA PHE A 157 -8.51 -8.06 -5.19
C PHE A 157 -9.77 -7.34 -4.68
N TRP A 158 -9.74 -6.83 -3.45
CA TRP A 158 -10.82 -6.01 -2.86
C TRP A 158 -11.13 -4.73 -3.63
N ALA A 159 -10.22 -4.28 -4.49
CA ALA A 159 -10.35 -3.07 -5.32
C ALA A 159 -10.43 -3.39 -6.82
N ASP A 160 -10.56 -4.67 -7.19
CA ASP A 160 -10.59 -5.15 -8.59
C ASP A 160 -9.46 -4.55 -9.45
N ARG A 161 -8.23 -4.52 -8.89
CA ARG A 161 -7.07 -3.86 -9.52
C ARG A 161 -5.81 -4.72 -9.44
N LYS A 162 -5.03 -4.73 -10.52
CA LYS A 162 -3.65 -5.26 -10.52
C LYS A 162 -2.69 -4.37 -9.71
N GLY A 163 -1.56 -4.93 -9.28
CA GLY A 163 -0.43 -4.12 -8.81
C GLY A 163 0.06 -3.13 -9.86
N ARG A 164 0.59 -1.99 -9.39
CA ARG A 164 1.23 -0.96 -10.21
C ARG A 164 2.60 -1.41 -10.72
N THR A 165 3.27 -2.24 -9.93
CA THR A 165 4.59 -2.80 -10.22
C THR A 165 4.54 -4.32 -10.18
N MET A 166 5.41 -4.98 -10.95
CA MET A 166 5.44 -6.44 -10.97
C MET A 166 6.09 -7.01 -9.72
N THR A 167 5.56 -8.14 -9.27
CA THR A 167 6.16 -8.99 -8.25
C THR A 167 6.13 -10.44 -8.71
N LYS A 168 7.26 -11.13 -8.62
CA LYS A 168 7.39 -12.56 -8.91
C LYS A 168 7.95 -13.27 -7.70
N ALA A 169 7.22 -14.24 -7.18
CA ALA A 169 7.65 -15.03 -6.04
C ALA A 169 7.75 -16.52 -6.38
N ARG A 170 8.60 -17.23 -5.64
CA ARG A 170 8.80 -18.67 -5.70
C ARG A 170 8.89 -19.23 -4.29
N LEU A 171 8.35 -20.43 -4.09
CA LEU A 171 8.45 -21.17 -2.83
C LEU A 171 9.01 -22.57 -3.10
N LEU A 172 9.93 -22.99 -2.25
CA LEU A 172 10.49 -24.35 -2.23
C LEU A 172 10.52 -24.86 -0.79
N TRP A 173 10.71 -26.16 -0.62
CA TRP A 173 10.87 -26.74 0.71
C TRP A 173 11.83 -27.93 0.72
N ASP A 174 12.39 -28.27 1.88
CA ASP A 174 13.12 -29.51 2.11
C ASP A 174 12.86 -30.04 3.53
N ASP A 175 13.72 -30.93 4.02
CA ASP A 175 13.57 -31.55 5.34
C ASP A 175 13.83 -30.58 6.50
N GLU A 176 14.42 -29.41 6.24
CA GLU A 176 14.86 -28.45 7.27
C GLU A 176 14.15 -27.10 7.16
N PHE A 177 13.82 -26.64 5.95
CA PHE A 177 13.33 -25.29 5.69
C PHE A 177 12.20 -25.24 4.66
N ILE A 178 11.36 -24.20 4.79
CA ILE A 178 10.72 -23.56 3.64
C ILE A 178 11.62 -22.43 3.13
N TYR A 179 11.79 -22.35 1.82
CA TYR A 179 12.54 -21.31 1.13
C TYR A 179 11.57 -20.40 0.38
N PHE A 180 11.94 -19.12 0.29
CA PHE A 180 11.23 -18.15 -0.52
C PHE A 180 12.21 -17.27 -1.28
N HIS A 181 11.80 -16.87 -2.47
CA HIS A 181 12.43 -15.80 -3.23
C HIS A 181 11.35 -14.90 -3.81
N ALA A 182 11.53 -13.59 -3.70
CA ALA A 182 10.66 -12.60 -4.36
C ALA A 182 11.52 -11.57 -5.10
N GLU A 183 11.15 -11.30 -6.35
CA GLU A 183 11.68 -10.24 -7.20
C GLU A 183 10.58 -9.21 -7.40
N MET A 184 10.88 -7.95 -7.09
CA MET A 184 9.93 -6.85 -7.08
C MET A 184 10.48 -5.71 -7.91
N GLU A 185 9.72 -5.24 -8.88
CA GLU A 185 9.97 -3.98 -9.58
C GLU A 185 9.61 -2.84 -8.63
N ASP A 186 10.50 -1.87 -8.49
CA ASP A 186 10.28 -0.73 -7.59
C ASP A 186 11.08 0.46 -8.11
N ALA A 187 10.42 1.60 -8.27
CA ALA A 187 11.03 2.81 -8.82
C ALA A 187 11.51 3.78 -7.74
N ASP A 188 11.23 3.50 -6.46
CA ASP A 188 11.51 4.41 -5.35
C ASP A 188 11.74 3.62 -4.05
N LEU A 189 12.90 2.97 -3.91
CA LEU A 189 13.20 2.11 -2.78
C LEU A 189 13.18 2.89 -1.47
N TYR A 190 12.22 2.58 -0.61
CA TYR A 190 12.03 3.22 0.68
C TYR A 190 12.07 2.19 1.82
N ALA A 191 13.04 2.35 2.73
CA ALA A 191 13.08 1.66 4.01
C ALA A 191 13.99 2.41 5.01
N ASP A 192 13.45 2.81 6.15
CA ASP A 192 14.20 3.48 7.23
C ASP A 192 14.21 2.70 8.55
N VAL A 193 13.26 1.78 8.74
CA VAL A 193 13.21 0.87 9.89
C VAL A 193 14.23 -0.27 9.73
N ARG A 194 15.15 -0.40 10.70
CA ARG A 194 16.28 -1.37 10.67
C ARG A 194 16.11 -2.50 11.68
N GLU A 195 15.33 -2.25 12.71
CA GLU A 195 15.17 -3.12 13.85
C GLU A 195 14.43 -4.39 13.44
N THR A 196 14.94 -5.54 13.87
CA THR A 196 14.16 -6.78 13.79
C THR A 196 12.91 -6.64 14.66
N ASN A 197 11.76 -7.02 14.11
CA ASN A 197 10.44 -6.80 14.68
C ASN A 197 10.08 -5.33 14.90
N GLY A 198 10.68 -4.41 14.11
CA GLY A 198 10.24 -3.02 13.98
C GLY A 198 8.92 -2.91 13.20
N SER A 199 8.41 -1.70 13.03
CA SER A 199 7.21 -1.42 12.22
C SER A 199 7.52 -1.35 10.73
N ILE A 200 8.12 -2.41 10.17
CA ILE A 200 8.70 -2.35 8.82
C ILE A 200 7.65 -2.26 7.69
N TRP A 201 6.37 -2.47 7.98
CA TRP A 201 5.23 -2.23 7.07
C TRP A 201 4.96 -0.73 6.80
N GLU A 202 5.63 0.18 7.52
CA GLU A 202 5.56 1.62 7.27
C GLU A 202 6.46 2.06 6.09
N ASN A 203 7.18 1.11 5.48
CA ASN A 203 7.98 1.29 4.27
C ASN A 203 7.74 0.13 3.28
N ASP A 204 8.58 0.01 2.23
CA ASP A 204 8.54 -1.15 1.34
C ASP A 204 8.75 -2.44 2.12
N VAL A 205 7.86 -3.40 1.93
CA VAL A 205 7.95 -4.69 2.60
C VAL A 205 7.34 -5.81 1.77
N PHE A 206 8.00 -6.96 1.81
CA PHE A 206 7.47 -8.22 1.33
C PHE A 206 7.05 -9.07 2.53
N GLU A 207 5.80 -9.52 2.54
CA GLU A 207 5.21 -10.26 3.65
C GLU A 207 4.80 -11.67 3.23
N LEU A 208 5.01 -12.63 4.11
CA LEU A 208 4.63 -14.03 3.97
C LEU A 208 3.72 -14.42 5.13
N PHE A 209 2.51 -14.85 4.80
CA PHE A 209 1.57 -15.40 5.76
C PHE A 209 1.42 -16.90 5.55
N PHE A 210 1.52 -17.67 6.63
CA PHE A 210 1.31 -19.12 6.60
C PHE A 210 0.27 -19.54 7.63
N LYS A 211 -0.68 -20.35 7.19
CA LYS A 211 -1.78 -20.92 7.96
C LYS A 211 -1.73 -22.45 7.89
N PRO A 212 -0.86 -23.13 8.67
CA PRO A 212 -0.66 -24.57 8.55
C PRO A 212 -1.89 -25.41 8.92
N GLY A 213 -2.53 -25.11 10.06
CA GLY A 213 -3.73 -25.81 10.50
C GLY A 213 -4.99 -25.18 9.93
N GLU A 214 -5.77 -25.91 9.14
CA GLU A 214 -7.01 -25.40 8.54
C GLU A 214 -8.06 -25.01 9.59
N GLN A 215 -8.22 -25.85 10.63
CA GLN A 215 -9.19 -25.64 11.72
C GLN A 215 -8.62 -24.87 12.92
N ALA A 216 -7.29 -24.66 12.95
CA ALA A 216 -6.68 -23.89 14.02
C ALA A 216 -6.98 -22.40 13.84
N ASN A 217 -6.89 -21.59 14.90
CA ASN A 217 -6.94 -20.13 14.73
C ASN A 217 -5.57 -19.52 14.42
N GLY A 218 -4.50 -20.19 14.89
CA GLY A 218 -3.14 -19.68 14.82
C GLY A 218 -2.57 -19.64 13.40
N TYR A 219 -1.73 -18.64 13.15
CA TYR A 219 -1.03 -18.42 11.88
C TYR A 219 0.25 -17.62 12.10
N TYR A 220 1.08 -17.57 11.07
CA TYR A 220 2.37 -16.91 11.09
C TYR A 220 2.40 -15.76 10.11
N GLU A 221 3.20 -14.78 10.46
CA GLU A 221 3.55 -13.64 9.64
C GLU A 221 5.06 -13.47 9.68
N PHE A 222 5.64 -13.35 8.49
CA PHE A 222 7.05 -13.06 8.27
C PHE A 222 7.12 -11.89 7.30
N GLN A 223 8.07 -10.99 7.50
CA GLN A 223 8.24 -9.83 6.66
C GLN A 223 9.73 -9.53 6.46
N VAL A 224 10.07 -8.95 5.32
CA VAL A 224 11.41 -8.46 4.99
C VAL A 224 11.31 -7.16 4.22
N ASN A 225 12.09 -6.15 4.59
CA ASN A 225 12.18 -4.88 3.84
C ASN A 225 13.49 -4.78 3.03
N PRO A 226 13.66 -3.75 2.16
CA PRO A 226 14.90 -3.52 1.41
C PRO A 226 16.18 -3.33 2.24
N LEU A 227 16.07 -3.01 3.54
CA LEU A 227 17.19 -2.95 4.49
C LEU A 227 17.59 -4.33 5.04
N ASN A 228 16.88 -5.39 4.65
CA ASN A 228 16.97 -6.74 5.21
C ASN A 228 16.59 -6.78 6.71
N ALA A 229 15.85 -5.79 7.20
CA ALA A 229 15.17 -5.88 8.48
C ALA A 229 14.02 -6.88 8.37
N ARG A 230 13.76 -7.62 9.44
CA ARG A 230 12.81 -8.73 9.46
C ARG A 230 11.77 -8.51 10.52
N LEU A 231 10.53 -8.88 10.23
CA LEU A 231 9.54 -9.17 11.26
C LEU A 231 9.17 -10.64 11.18
N HIS A 232 8.98 -11.27 12.33
CA HIS A 232 8.49 -12.63 12.43
C HIS A 232 7.59 -12.72 13.66
N THR A 233 6.42 -13.33 13.51
CA THR A 233 5.52 -13.50 14.64
C THR A 233 4.59 -14.69 14.45
N PHE A 234 4.09 -15.19 15.57
CA PHE A 234 2.95 -16.08 15.59
C PHE A 234 1.74 -15.35 16.19
N LEU A 235 0.67 -15.29 15.42
CA LEU A 235 -0.61 -14.75 15.87
C LEU A 235 -1.52 -15.90 16.30
N PRO A 236 -1.96 -15.96 17.57
CA PRO A 236 -2.80 -17.05 18.07
C PRO A 236 -4.20 -17.04 17.45
N SER A 237 -4.71 -15.87 17.06
CA SER A 237 -5.92 -15.71 16.25
C SER A 237 -6.01 -14.29 15.65
N ARG A 238 -6.79 -14.15 14.59
CA ARG A 238 -7.12 -12.85 13.99
C ARG A 238 -7.92 -12.00 14.97
N GLY A 239 -7.58 -10.71 15.08
CA GLY A 239 -8.28 -9.76 15.98
C GLY A 239 -7.93 -9.90 17.47
N ALA A 240 -7.09 -10.86 17.88
CA ALA A 240 -6.73 -11.05 19.29
C ALA A 240 -5.57 -10.13 19.75
N GLY A 241 -5.59 -8.86 19.34
CA GLY A 241 -4.58 -7.85 19.74
C GLY A 241 -3.32 -7.80 18.89
N GLY A 242 -3.26 -8.56 17.79
CA GLY A 242 -2.25 -8.44 16.73
C GLY A 242 -0.79 -8.49 17.23
N LEU A 243 0.07 -7.75 16.54
CA LEU A 243 1.49 -7.61 16.89
C LEU A 243 1.72 -7.05 18.30
N ARG A 244 0.86 -6.14 18.78
CA ARG A 244 0.96 -5.57 20.13
C ARG A 244 0.91 -6.67 21.19
N ARG A 245 -0.05 -7.60 21.06
CA ARG A 245 -0.15 -8.76 21.97
C ARG A 245 0.95 -9.78 21.69
N ALA A 246 1.26 -10.06 20.43
CA ALA A 246 2.28 -11.04 20.08
C ALA A 246 3.65 -10.65 20.69
N ARG A 247 4.08 -9.40 20.51
CA ARG A 247 5.33 -8.85 21.08
C ARG A 247 5.39 -8.85 22.61
N SER A 248 4.23 -8.85 23.29
CA SER A 248 4.18 -8.94 24.75
C SER A 248 4.38 -10.37 25.29
N SER A 249 4.34 -11.38 24.42
CA SER A 249 4.60 -12.77 24.78
C SER A 249 6.10 -13.04 24.81
N ALA A 250 6.60 -13.59 25.91
CA ALA A 250 8.00 -14.05 26.04
C ALA A 250 8.40 -15.13 25.00
N ALA A 251 7.42 -15.67 24.26
CA ALA A 251 7.64 -16.65 23.21
C ALA A 251 7.89 -16.00 21.83
N ASP A 252 7.53 -14.73 21.64
CA ASP A 252 7.70 -14.00 20.38
C ASP A 252 9.12 -13.40 20.34
N GLY A 253 9.92 -13.76 19.32
CA GLY A 253 11.34 -13.35 19.21
C GLY A 253 12.37 -14.48 19.18
N LYS A 254 11.95 -15.75 19.15
CA LYS A 254 12.85 -16.91 18.98
C LYS A 254 12.77 -17.56 17.59
N PHE A 255 12.51 -16.76 16.56
CA PHE A 255 12.52 -17.25 15.18
C PHE A 255 13.95 -17.23 14.62
N ALA A 256 14.25 -18.18 13.77
CA ALA A 256 15.56 -18.37 13.16
C ALA A 256 15.53 -18.18 11.63
N MET A 257 14.52 -17.50 11.10
CA MET A 257 14.46 -17.06 9.70
C MET A 257 15.74 -16.32 9.29
N GLN A 258 16.27 -16.68 8.12
CA GLN A 258 17.44 -16.06 7.51
C GLN A 258 17.10 -15.51 6.13
N THR A 259 17.66 -14.35 5.80
CA THR A 259 17.31 -13.60 4.60
C THR A 259 18.50 -12.83 4.05
N THR A 260 18.55 -12.71 2.72
CA THR A 260 19.47 -11.86 1.97
C THR A 260 18.67 -11.01 0.99
N VAL A 261 19.03 -9.73 0.86
CA VAL A 261 18.38 -8.77 -0.03
C VAL A 261 19.38 -8.23 -1.04
N VAL A 262 18.95 -8.14 -2.30
CA VAL A 262 19.66 -7.43 -3.37
C VAL A 262 18.81 -6.24 -3.79
N ARG A 263 19.39 -5.04 -3.77
CA ARG A 263 18.76 -3.81 -4.25
C ARG A 263 19.32 -3.45 -5.62
N ARG A 264 18.47 -2.97 -6.51
CA ARG A 264 18.81 -2.45 -7.84
C ARG A 264 18.39 -0.98 -7.90
N GLY A 265 19.10 -0.15 -7.14
CA GLY A 265 18.74 1.24 -6.89
C GLY A 265 19.45 1.87 -5.70
N THR A 266 19.11 3.11 -5.38
CA THR A 266 19.61 3.90 -4.25
C THR A 266 18.55 4.02 -3.17
N LEU A 267 18.71 3.22 -2.10
CA LEU A 267 17.76 3.23 -0.99
C LEU A 267 17.58 4.63 -0.36
N ASN A 268 16.33 5.03 -0.18
CA ASN A 268 15.87 6.29 0.42
C ASN A 268 16.28 7.56 -0.35
N ASP A 269 16.59 7.46 -1.64
CA ASP A 269 16.82 8.63 -2.49
C ASP A 269 15.64 8.90 -3.43
N TRP A 270 14.60 9.57 -2.92
CA TRP A 270 13.42 9.93 -3.72
C TRP A 270 13.71 10.81 -4.96
N ARG A 271 14.95 11.27 -5.17
CA ARG A 271 15.33 12.12 -6.30
C ARG A 271 15.75 11.33 -7.54
N ASP A 272 16.09 10.05 -7.42
CA ASP A 272 16.49 9.20 -8.56
C ASP A 272 15.35 8.25 -8.98
N ASN A 273 15.66 7.22 -9.78
CA ASN A 273 14.71 6.16 -10.09
C ASN A 273 15.42 4.82 -9.95
N ASP A 274 14.78 3.93 -9.21
CA ASP A 274 15.25 2.58 -8.99
C ASP A 274 14.63 1.61 -10.00
N THR A 275 15.08 0.35 -9.94
CA THR A 275 14.53 -0.73 -10.79
C THR A 275 14.02 -1.91 -9.97
N GLY A 276 14.16 -1.85 -8.65
CA GLY A 276 13.57 -2.82 -7.74
C GLY A 276 14.54 -3.46 -6.76
N TRP A 277 14.06 -4.51 -6.12
CA TRP A 277 14.82 -5.29 -5.18
C TRP A 277 14.38 -6.76 -5.23
N SER A 278 15.18 -7.64 -4.65
CA SER A 278 14.83 -9.03 -4.42
C SER A 278 15.20 -9.44 -3.02
N VAL A 279 14.44 -10.38 -2.50
CA VAL A 279 14.71 -11.05 -1.23
C VAL A 279 14.73 -12.55 -1.45
N GLU A 280 15.70 -13.20 -0.85
CA GLU A 280 15.76 -14.66 -0.74
C GLU A 280 15.90 -15.03 0.73
N GLY A 281 15.19 -16.07 1.17
CA GLY A 281 15.25 -16.49 2.55
C GLY A 281 14.84 -17.92 2.78
N ARG A 282 15.09 -18.37 4.00
CA ARG A 282 14.67 -19.67 4.52
C ARG A 282 14.16 -19.58 5.94
N ILE A 283 13.12 -20.33 6.24
CA ILE A 283 12.50 -20.40 7.57
C ILE A 283 12.58 -21.85 8.04
N PRO A 284 13.29 -22.15 9.13
CA PRO A 284 13.44 -23.51 9.61
C PRO A 284 12.14 -24.04 10.19
N TRP A 285 11.86 -25.34 10.04
CA TRP A 285 10.61 -25.93 10.54
C TRP A 285 10.38 -25.80 12.05
N LYS A 286 11.46 -25.60 12.83
CA LYS A 286 11.36 -25.30 14.27
C LYS A 286 10.61 -24.00 14.56
N ASP A 287 10.58 -23.04 13.63
CA ASP A 287 9.83 -21.80 13.76
C ASP A 287 8.31 -22.05 13.68
N PHE A 288 7.90 -23.17 13.07
CA PHE A 288 6.50 -23.60 12.93
C PHE A 288 6.04 -24.56 14.04
N HIS A 289 6.82 -24.76 15.11
CA HIS A 289 6.55 -25.74 16.18
C HIS A 289 5.16 -25.59 16.84
N ARG A 290 4.61 -24.37 16.94
CA ARG A 290 3.29 -24.10 17.53
C ARG A 290 2.13 -24.68 16.71
N THR A 291 2.40 -25.08 15.48
CA THR A 291 1.42 -25.68 14.57
C THR A 291 1.83 -27.07 14.08
N GLY A 292 2.78 -27.72 14.77
CA GLY A 292 3.23 -29.07 14.45
C GLY A 292 4.53 -29.16 13.66
N GLY A 293 5.15 -28.05 13.30
CA GLY A 293 6.43 -28.02 12.59
C GLY A 293 6.29 -28.10 11.07
N GLY A 294 7.20 -28.84 10.43
CA GLY A 294 7.28 -28.95 8.98
C GLY A 294 6.18 -29.82 8.37
N PRO A 295 5.81 -29.58 7.10
CA PRO A 295 4.81 -30.35 6.38
C PRO A 295 5.35 -31.72 5.95
N LYS A 296 4.43 -32.63 5.63
CA LYS A 296 4.70 -33.83 4.84
C LYS A 296 4.38 -33.56 3.37
N ALA A 297 4.98 -34.33 2.48
CA ALA A 297 4.59 -34.31 1.07
C ALA A 297 3.10 -34.66 0.95
N GLY A 298 2.35 -33.84 0.21
CA GLY A 298 0.90 -33.91 0.07
C GLY A 298 0.13 -32.96 0.99
N ASP A 299 0.76 -32.46 2.07
CA ASP A 299 0.11 -31.50 2.97
C ASP A 299 -0.22 -30.21 2.23
N THR A 300 -1.26 -29.52 2.72
CA THR A 300 -1.70 -28.24 2.15
C THR A 300 -1.91 -27.22 3.25
N TRP A 301 -1.28 -26.06 3.12
CA TRP A 301 -1.46 -24.93 4.03
C TRP A 301 -2.27 -23.82 3.37
N GLY A 302 -2.91 -22.97 4.18
CA GLY A 302 -3.32 -21.66 3.68
C GLY A 302 -2.11 -20.74 3.63
N PHE A 303 -2.00 -19.88 2.62
CA PHE A 303 -0.93 -18.87 2.55
C PHE A 303 -1.34 -17.63 1.76
N ALA A 304 -0.64 -16.54 2.02
CA ALA A 304 -0.64 -15.36 1.19
C ALA A 304 0.77 -14.75 1.17
N LEU A 305 1.20 -14.32 -0.01
CA LEU A 305 2.36 -13.47 -0.18
C LEU A 305 1.84 -12.06 -0.49
N CYS A 306 2.36 -11.07 0.20
CA CYS A 306 1.84 -9.71 0.14
C CYS A 306 2.98 -8.70 -0.02
N ARG A 307 2.65 -7.52 -0.54
CA ARG A 307 3.60 -6.44 -0.76
C ARG A 307 2.98 -5.10 -0.38
N TYR A 308 3.76 -4.30 0.34
CA TYR A 308 3.60 -2.85 0.41
C TYR A 308 4.68 -2.26 -0.51
N ASP A 309 4.25 -1.41 -1.44
CA ASP A 309 5.11 -0.69 -2.38
C ASP A 309 4.84 0.81 -2.20
N TYR A 310 5.76 1.48 -1.50
CA TYR A 310 5.72 2.92 -1.25
C TYR A 310 6.39 3.65 -2.42
N SER A 311 5.83 4.79 -2.79
CA SER A 311 6.42 5.61 -3.84
C SER A 311 6.05 7.08 -3.67
N LYS A 312 7.02 7.95 -3.92
CA LYS A 312 6.86 9.42 -4.04
C LYS A 312 5.78 9.86 -5.02
N ASN A 313 5.38 8.98 -5.95
CA ASN A 313 4.37 9.26 -6.95
C ASN A 313 2.93 9.00 -6.45
N HIS A 314 2.76 8.47 -5.24
CA HIS A 314 1.47 8.00 -4.73
C HIS A 314 1.23 8.42 -3.28
N GLU A 315 0.01 8.82 -2.95
CA GLU A 315 -0.36 9.24 -1.59
C GLU A 315 -0.43 8.08 -0.59
N SER A 316 -0.62 6.85 -1.08
CA SER A 316 -0.71 5.63 -0.29
C SER A 316 0.11 4.52 -0.96
N PRO A 317 0.67 3.59 -0.17
CA PRO A 317 1.38 2.44 -0.73
C PRO A 317 0.44 1.62 -1.61
N ASP A 318 1.02 0.97 -2.62
CA ASP A 318 0.32 -0.06 -3.37
C ASP A 318 0.35 -1.37 -2.58
N LEU A 319 -0.81 -1.76 -2.08
CA LEU A 319 -1.01 -3.00 -1.34
C LEU A 319 -1.49 -4.09 -2.29
N THR A 320 -0.70 -5.15 -2.44
CA THR A 320 -1.04 -6.29 -3.31
C THR A 320 -0.79 -7.62 -2.62
N SER A 321 -1.53 -8.64 -3.04
CA SER A 321 -1.35 -10.01 -2.55
C SER A 321 -1.53 -11.01 -3.68
N CYS A 322 -0.87 -12.16 -3.57
CA CYS A 322 -1.17 -13.31 -4.42
C CYS A 322 -2.51 -13.98 -4.09
N ALA A 323 -3.15 -13.63 -2.97
CA ALA A 323 -4.42 -14.19 -2.53
C ALA A 323 -5.61 -13.28 -2.88
N PRO A 324 -6.81 -13.84 -3.16
CA PRO A 324 -8.04 -13.09 -3.47
C PRO A 324 -8.67 -12.45 -2.23
N LEU A 325 -7.91 -11.61 -1.52
CA LEU A 325 -8.36 -10.97 -0.28
C LEU A 325 -9.55 -10.06 -0.52
N LYS A 326 -10.69 -10.33 0.15
CA LYS A 326 -11.96 -9.61 -0.09
C LYS A 326 -12.04 -8.25 0.60
N ALA A 327 -11.05 -7.90 1.42
CA ALA A 327 -10.94 -6.60 2.07
C ALA A 327 -9.45 -6.21 2.16
N PRO A 328 -9.11 -4.91 2.33
CA PRO A 328 -7.74 -4.42 2.45
C PRO A 328 -7.11 -4.81 3.81
N SER A 329 -6.93 -6.10 4.04
CA SER A 329 -6.33 -6.65 5.25
C SER A 329 -5.66 -7.97 4.93
N PHE A 330 -4.33 -8.00 5.04
CA PHE A 330 -3.52 -9.19 4.77
C PHE A 330 -3.72 -10.31 5.79
N HIS A 331 -4.28 -10.01 6.97
CA HIS A 331 -4.55 -11.00 8.02
C HIS A 331 -5.79 -11.87 7.76
N ARG A 332 -6.50 -11.71 6.64
CA ARG A 332 -7.73 -12.46 6.31
C ARG A 332 -7.42 -13.86 5.80
N TYR A 333 -6.99 -14.74 6.71
CA TYR A 333 -6.60 -16.11 6.37
C TYR A 333 -7.72 -16.96 5.75
N GLU A 334 -8.99 -16.53 5.84
CA GLU A 334 -10.12 -17.20 5.19
C GLU A 334 -10.12 -17.02 3.66
N ASP A 335 -9.43 -15.99 3.16
CA ASP A 335 -9.32 -15.69 1.73
C ASP A 335 -7.95 -16.12 1.16
N TYR A 336 -7.12 -16.83 1.93
CA TYR A 336 -5.79 -17.29 1.50
C TYR A 336 -5.86 -18.35 0.40
N CYS A 337 -4.86 -18.35 -0.48
CA CYS A 337 -4.63 -19.44 -1.42
C CYS A 337 -4.16 -20.71 -0.69
N ARG A 338 -4.16 -21.83 -1.41
CA ARG A 338 -3.64 -23.13 -0.93
C ARG A 338 -2.19 -23.32 -1.37
N LEU A 339 -1.32 -23.71 -0.44
CA LEU A 339 0.06 -24.10 -0.72
C LEU A 339 0.21 -25.61 -0.55
N LYS A 340 0.36 -26.34 -1.65
CA LYS A 340 0.53 -27.80 -1.63
C LYS A 340 2.01 -28.17 -1.64
N PHE A 341 2.46 -28.94 -0.64
CA PHE A 341 3.84 -29.40 -0.55
C PHE A 341 4.03 -30.64 -1.42
N VAL A 342 4.78 -30.51 -2.53
CA VAL A 342 4.97 -31.56 -3.53
C VAL A 342 6.37 -32.14 -3.39
N SER A 343 6.49 -33.48 -3.37
CA SER A 343 7.79 -34.16 -3.44
C SER A 343 8.47 -33.92 -4.79
N ALA A 344 9.79 -34.07 -4.86
CA ALA A 344 10.44 -34.18 -6.17
C ALA A 344 9.80 -35.35 -6.94
N GLY A 345 9.39 -35.10 -8.19
CA GLY A 345 8.92 -36.18 -9.07
C GLY A 345 10.04 -37.21 -9.22
N ARG A 346 9.70 -38.50 -9.17
CA ARG A 346 10.62 -39.57 -9.54
C ARG A 346 10.83 -39.58 -11.05
#